data_AF-D0P323-F1
#
_entry.id   AF-D0P323-F1
#
_cell.length_a   1.000
_cell.length_b   1.000
_cell.length_c   1.000
_cell.angle_alpha   90.00
_cell.angle_beta   90.00
_cell.angle_gamma   90.00
#
_symmetry.space_group_name_H-M   'P 1'
#
loop_
_entity.id
_entity.type
_entity.pdbx_description
1 polymer ?
#
loop_
_entity_poly.entity_id
_entity_poly.type
_entity_poly.pdbx_seq_one_letter_code
_entity_poly.pdbx_strand_id
1 'polypeptide(L)'
;MSDEFNVANRSFRPGDDHMWTSLEKPDGVNGALELYSHNMTSTKCDDDGTCYFYIETIDEVNVIHVYNMYTHPPSFEDVYFWYRGAMVQSWNKFCYQGGMLEVRAQLPGVTDPDSGNPDVALGEDGKVQNTKYYPTWPGIWMLGNLGRAIFSASTNRMWPYSYNECDADVFDPSFQRISACDSNPGYGLNPNQGRGAPEIDVLEGGGLAISSSLQIAPGMPDDYRLFPVDTSTGDFSFCLYSYNCLTPGANYIDVPASYYEQERGHKSWYQGLRYAANNYCDQNAEEVQDYDTVAASVKKGVTENTCAVDTCPASGDVNADLSFIDGGKNHWGINSNGTCYPLMNSYLGSYLCDPDNTFSKCASPRNETSTPKSNAMKPFNYQMDAISSNWPIHFGAYTGFYDYQVEWVTGENGYVRWLLHGEPLFEVTTESVVNVPQNANKTNPKKIMIEEPLYVIFNVALSSSWGTTPPNPGQECRGDGKDNTTNIICDSFPIRQLHARWL
;
A
#
# COMPACT_ATOMS: atom_id res chain seq x y z
N MET A 1 -6.62 -22.22 7.74
CA MET A 1 -6.67 -21.89 9.17
C MET A 1 -7.62 -20.70 9.26
N SER A 2 -8.37 -20.52 10.35
CA SER A 2 -9.38 -19.44 10.47
C SER A 2 -9.53 -19.03 11.94
N ASP A 3 -10.08 -17.83 12.20
CA ASP A 3 -10.37 -17.32 13.54
C ASP A 3 -11.57 -16.36 13.51
N GLU A 4 -12.70 -16.84 14.02
CA GLU A 4 -13.95 -16.10 14.11
C GLU A 4 -14.00 -15.10 15.27
N PHE A 5 -13.01 -15.14 16.17
CA PHE A 5 -12.95 -14.29 17.37
C PHE A 5 -14.16 -14.44 18.33
N ASN A 6 -14.79 -15.62 18.35
CA ASN A 6 -16.00 -15.95 19.13
C ASN A 6 -15.85 -16.05 20.66
N VAL A 7 -14.72 -15.62 21.21
CA VAL A 7 -14.49 -15.61 22.67
C VAL A 7 -14.19 -14.18 23.07
N ALA A 8 -15.04 -13.57 23.89
CA ALA A 8 -14.85 -12.19 24.37
C ALA A 8 -13.62 -12.07 25.29
N ASN A 9 -13.03 -10.86 25.31
CA ASN A 9 -11.92 -10.46 26.16
C ASN A 9 -10.66 -11.32 26.00
N ARG A 10 -10.36 -11.80 24.78
CA ARG A 10 -9.08 -12.44 24.48
C ARG A 10 -7.94 -11.45 24.68
N SER A 11 -6.86 -11.93 25.29
CA SER A 11 -5.61 -11.19 25.41
C SER A 11 -4.68 -11.64 24.28
N PHE A 12 -4.14 -10.69 23.53
CA PHE A 12 -3.15 -10.98 22.49
C PHE A 12 -1.72 -10.69 22.94
N ARG A 13 -1.49 -10.53 24.25
CA ARG A 13 -0.12 -10.34 24.78
C ARG A 13 0.77 -11.54 24.41
N PRO A 14 2.09 -11.33 24.32
CA PRO A 14 3.03 -12.43 24.07
C PRO A 14 2.84 -13.59 25.06
N GLY A 15 2.41 -14.74 24.55
CA GLY A 15 2.19 -15.96 25.33
C GLY A 15 0.73 -16.28 25.66
N ASP A 16 -0.18 -15.31 25.54
CA ASP A 16 -1.59 -15.49 25.91
C ASP A 16 -2.43 -16.13 24.81
N ASP A 17 -2.09 -15.86 23.53
CA ASP A 17 -2.80 -16.39 22.37
C ASP A 17 -1.89 -17.26 21.47
N HIS A 18 -2.49 -18.33 20.95
CA HIS A 18 -1.80 -19.33 20.15
C HIS A 18 -1.64 -18.94 18.67
N MET A 19 -2.47 -18.03 18.16
CA MET A 19 -2.47 -17.59 16.76
C MET A 19 -1.95 -16.17 16.59
N TRP A 20 -2.26 -15.29 17.54
CA TRP A 20 -2.04 -13.85 17.41
C TRP A 20 -1.10 -13.31 18.49
N THR A 21 -0.39 -12.23 18.18
CA THR A 21 0.42 -11.51 19.16
C THR A 21 0.39 -10.01 18.86
N SER A 22 -0.10 -9.22 19.83
CA SER A 22 -0.06 -7.76 19.79
C SER A 22 1.33 -7.22 20.12
N LEU A 23 1.57 -5.96 19.78
CA LEU A 23 2.86 -5.27 19.98
C LEU A 23 2.77 -4.14 21.00
N GLU A 24 3.92 -3.81 21.59
CA GLU A 24 4.12 -2.69 22.54
C GLU A 24 5.40 -1.95 22.17
N LYS A 25 5.29 -0.99 21.24
CA LYS A 25 6.41 -0.17 20.73
C LYS A 25 5.91 0.99 19.86
N PRO A 26 6.71 2.04 19.64
CA PRO A 26 6.42 3.04 18.61
C PRO A 26 6.29 2.43 17.22
N ASP A 27 5.33 2.93 16.45
CA ASP A 27 5.41 2.83 15.01
C ASP A 27 6.51 3.80 14.54
N GLY A 28 7.59 3.25 14.01
CA GLY A 28 8.84 3.97 13.75
C GLY A 28 9.07 4.26 12.27
N VAL A 29 8.03 4.11 11.45
CA VAL A 29 8.10 4.23 9.99
C VAL A 29 7.03 5.21 9.50
N ASN A 30 7.15 5.65 8.24
CA ASN A 30 6.10 6.39 7.52
C ASN A 30 5.54 7.64 8.22
N GLY A 31 6.35 8.37 9.01
CA GLY A 31 5.89 9.57 9.73
C GLY A 31 4.74 9.28 10.70
N ALA A 32 4.73 8.08 11.29
CA ALA A 32 3.71 7.61 12.22
C ALA A 32 3.54 8.54 13.42
N LEU A 33 2.30 8.59 13.93
CA LEU A 33 1.88 9.48 15.00
C LEU A 33 1.45 8.70 16.25
N GLU A 34 1.42 7.37 16.19
CA GLU A 34 0.95 6.47 17.24
C GLU A 34 2.01 5.54 17.84
N LEU A 35 1.76 5.15 19.09
CA LEU A 35 2.38 3.98 19.71
C LEU A 35 1.44 2.77 19.59
N TYR A 36 1.99 1.59 19.30
CA TYR A 36 1.24 0.34 19.45
C TYR A 36 1.31 -0.16 20.88
N SER A 37 0.16 -0.60 21.40
CA SER A 37 0.03 -1.13 22.76
C SER A 37 -0.86 -2.36 22.86
N HIS A 38 -0.52 -3.23 23.81
CA HIS A 38 -1.24 -4.50 23.99
C HIS A 38 -2.70 -4.33 24.44
N ASN A 39 -3.03 -3.22 25.11
CA ASN A 39 -4.37 -2.96 25.66
C ASN A 39 -5.29 -2.20 24.70
N MET A 40 -4.84 -1.88 23.49
CA MET A 40 -5.63 -1.21 22.45
C MET A 40 -6.29 -2.22 21.49
N THR A 41 -6.36 -3.48 21.89
CA THR A 41 -6.97 -4.55 21.10
C THR A 41 -7.47 -5.67 22.01
N SER A 42 -8.59 -6.27 21.63
CA SER A 42 -9.12 -7.48 22.24
C SER A 42 -10.22 -8.04 21.33
N THR A 43 -11.07 -8.88 21.88
CA THR A 43 -12.30 -9.35 21.25
C THR A 43 -13.49 -8.94 22.09
N LYS A 44 -14.60 -8.63 21.44
CA LYS A 44 -15.87 -8.27 22.09
C LYS A 44 -17.00 -9.06 21.45
N CYS A 45 -18.10 -9.23 22.19
CA CYS A 45 -19.36 -9.70 21.64
C CYS A 45 -20.45 -8.68 21.94
N ASP A 46 -21.28 -8.39 20.96
CA ASP A 46 -22.46 -7.54 21.12
C ASP A 46 -23.65 -8.35 21.66
N ASP A 47 -24.72 -7.65 22.05
CA ASP A 47 -25.91 -8.23 22.68
C ASP A 47 -26.65 -9.22 21.76
N ASP A 48 -26.44 -9.12 20.45
CA ASP A 48 -26.98 -10.03 19.43
C ASP A 48 -26.18 -11.34 19.30
N GLY A 49 -25.07 -11.48 20.06
CA GLY A 49 -24.17 -12.63 20.02
C GLY A 49 -23.08 -12.53 18.96
N THR A 50 -23.01 -11.45 18.19
CA THR A 50 -21.95 -11.20 17.21
C THR A 50 -20.66 -10.86 17.94
N CYS A 51 -19.68 -11.77 17.87
CA CYS A 51 -18.32 -11.52 18.36
C CYS A 51 -17.40 -11.02 17.24
N TYR A 52 -16.37 -10.26 17.62
CA TYR A 52 -15.41 -9.68 16.69
C TYR A 52 -14.08 -9.35 17.39
N PHE A 53 -13.00 -9.36 16.62
CA PHE A 53 -11.73 -8.70 16.97
C PHE A 53 -11.86 -7.19 16.79
N TYR A 54 -11.24 -6.40 17.66
CA TYR A 54 -11.16 -4.95 17.47
C TYR A 54 -9.76 -4.38 17.72
N ILE A 55 -9.48 -3.28 17.04
CA ILE A 55 -8.42 -2.33 17.37
C ILE A 55 -9.08 -1.00 17.75
N GLU A 56 -8.62 -0.43 18.85
CA GLU A 56 -9.02 0.86 19.38
C GLU A 56 -7.86 1.84 19.19
N THR A 57 -8.16 3.05 18.73
CA THR A 57 -7.21 4.17 18.70
C THR A 57 -7.72 5.27 19.61
N ILE A 58 -6.82 5.86 20.41
CA ILE A 58 -7.10 7.01 21.27
C ILE A 58 -6.15 8.17 20.97
N ASP A 59 -6.58 9.41 21.23
CA ASP A 59 -5.70 10.56 21.31
C ASP A 59 -5.00 10.57 22.67
N GLU A 60 -3.67 10.42 22.67
CA GLU A 60 -2.87 10.40 23.89
C GLU A 60 -1.45 10.86 23.60
N VAL A 61 -1.05 11.97 24.23
CA VAL A 61 0.31 12.50 24.10
C VAL A 61 1.30 11.63 24.85
N ASN A 62 2.25 11.09 24.11
CA ASN A 62 3.35 10.29 24.61
C ASN A 62 4.67 10.86 24.12
N VAL A 63 5.67 10.83 24.99
CA VAL A 63 7.04 11.16 24.63
C VAL A 63 7.91 9.97 24.96
N ILE A 64 8.67 9.51 23.96
CA ILE A 64 9.63 8.43 24.15
C ILE A 64 11.03 8.92 23.81
N HIS A 65 11.99 8.45 24.60
CA HIS A 65 13.40 8.74 24.40
C HIS A 65 14.03 7.61 23.58
N VAL A 66 14.37 7.88 22.32
CA VAL A 66 14.86 6.86 21.37
C VAL A 66 16.24 7.20 20.86
N TYR A 67 17.01 6.17 20.53
CA TYR A 67 18.29 6.33 19.86
C TYR A 67 18.06 6.42 18.35
N ASN A 68 18.29 7.59 17.77
CA ASN A 68 18.14 7.81 16.33
C ASN A 68 19.49 7.58 15.62
N MET A 69 19.58 6.50 14.84
CA MET A 69 20.76 6.19 14.04
C MET A 69 20.89 7.03 12.76
N TYR A 70 19.85 7.80 12.42
CA TYR A 70 19.78 8.66 11.25
C TYR A 70 20.16 10.12 11.54
N THR A 71 20.52 10.47 12.78
CA THR A 71 21.14 11.77 13.10
C THR A 71 22.66 11.71 12.95
N HIS A 72 23.30 12.89 12.80
CA HIS A 72 24.75 13.00 12.63
C HIS A 72 25.36 13.98 13.67
N PRO A 73 26.02 13.50 14.73
CA PRO A 73 26.22 12.08 15.08
C PRO A 73 24.93 11.41 15.60
N PRO A 74 24.82 10.08 15.50
CA PRO A 74 23.72 9.32 16.11
C PRO A 74 23.59 9.62 17.60
N SER A 75 22.39 10.01 18.01
CA SER A 75 22.12 10.50 19.35
C SER A 75 20.75 10.05 19.84
N PHE A 76 20.54 10.16 21.15
CA PHE A 76 19.18 10.08 21.66
C PHE A 76 18.42 11.38 21.38
N GLU A 77 17.12 11.24 21.15
CA GLU A 77 16.18 12.34 21.02
C GLU A 77 14.82 11.97 21.62
N ASP A 78 14.06 13.01 21.97
CA ASP A 78 12.67 12.87 22.40
C ASP A 78 11.77 12.93 21.18
N VAL A 79 10.95 11.88 20.99
CA VAL A 79 9.97 11.80 19.90
C VAL A 79 8.57 11.80 20.49
N TYR A 80 7.71 12.62 19.91
CA TYR A 80 6.32 12.80 20.33
C TYR A 80 5.42 11.91 19.48
N PHE A 81 4.54 11.18 20.16
CA PHE A 81 3.43 10.43 19.59
C PHE A 81 2.16 11.00 20.17
N TRP A 82 1.16 11.24 19.33
CA TRP A 82 -0.07 11.96 19.70
C TRP A 82 -1.26 11.02 19.86
N TYR A 83 -1.07 9.75 19.47
CA TYR A 83 -2.08 8.72 19.49
C TYR A 83 -1.51 7.42 20.06
N ARG A 84 -2.41 6.52 20.46
CA ARG A 84 -2.09 5.14 20.80
C ARG A 84 -3.08 4.22 20.11
N GLY A 85 -2.57 3.16 19.47
CA GLY A 85 -3.34 2.15 18.75
C GLY A 85 -2.82 0.75 19.00
N ALA A 86 -3.14 -0.21 18.12
CA ALA A 86 -2.61 -1.57 18.18
C ALA A 86 -2.14 -2.08 16.81
N MET A 87 -1.15 -2.98 16.88
CA MET A 87 -0.77 -3.88 15.80
C MET A 87 -0.77 -5.31 16.35
N VAL A 88 -1.37 -6.24 15.61
CA VAL A 88 -1.47 -7.66 15.93
C VAL A 88 -0.96 -8.46 14.75
N GLN A 89 -0.11 -9.45 15.01
CA GLN A 89 0.53 -10.25 13.96
C GLN A 89 0.46 -11.75 14.25
N SER A 90 0.50 -12.57 13.20
CA SER A 90 0.69 -14.02 13.31
C SER A 90 2.14 -14.48 13.15
N TRP A 91 3.11 -13.54 13.15
CA TRP A 91 4.53 -13.82 12.91
C TRP A 91 5.05 -14.95 13.82
N ASN A 92 5.67 -15.96 13.20
CA ASN A 92 6.17 -17.17 13.87
C ASN A 92 5.13 -17.95 14.70
N LYS A 93 3.83 -17.72 14.46
CA LYS A 93 2.70 -18.52 14.94
C LYS A 93 2.10 -19.32 13.78
N PHE A 94 1.71 -18.62 12.72
CA PHE A 94 1.32 -19.22 11.45
C PHE A 94 1.64 -18.28 10.28
N CYS A 95 1.94 -18.90 9.14
CA CYS A 95 2.08 -18.27 7.84
C CYS A 95 1.50 -19.22 6.80
N TYR A 96 1.23 -18.72 5.60
CA TYR A 96 0.77 -19.55 4.49
C TYR A 96 1.40 -19.11 3.17
N GLN A 97 1.33 -19.99 2.18
CA GLN A 97 1.93 -19.81 0.87
C GLN A 97 0.91 -20.21 -0.19
N GLY A 98 0.33 -19.22 -0.88
CA GLY A 98 -0.80 -19.39 -1.79
C GLY A 98 -2.12 -19.76 -1.09
N GLY A 99 -3.24 -19.46 -1.73
CA GLY A 99 -4.59 -19.70 -1.25
C GLY A 99 -5.44 -18.43 -1.22
N MET A 100 -6.61 -18.52 -0.57
CA MET A 100 -7.51 -17.40 -0.33
C MET A 100 -7.35 -16.90 1.10
N LEU A 101 -7.29 -15.58 1.26
CA LEU A 101 -7.47 -14.88 2.53
C LEU A 101 -8.75 -14.07 2.45
N GLU A 102 -9.65 -14.28 3.40
CA GLU A 102 -10.87 -13.51 3.56
C GLU A 102 -10.91 -12.89 4.96
N VAL A 103 -11.12 -11.58 5.02
CA VAL A 103 -11.36 -10.86 6.26
C VAL A 103 -12.66 -10.10 6.11
N ARG A 104 -13.65 -10.47 6.93
CA ARG A 104 -14.88 -9.70 7.05
C ARG A 104 -14.64 -8.54 7.99
N ALA A 105 -14.59 -7.31 7.47
CA ALA A 105 -14.28 -6.13 8.27
C ALA A 105 -15.23 -4.94 8.08
N GLN A 106 -15.41 -4.17 9.14
CA GLN A 106 -15.87 -2.78 9.09
C GLN A 106 -14.64 -1.88 9.25
N LEU A 107 -14.61 -0.73 8.58
CA LEU A 107 -13.50 0.23 8.68
C LEU A 107 -13.78 1.36 9.69
N PRO A 108 -12.72 1.92 10.31
CA PRO A 108 -12.86 3.02 11.25
C PRO A 108 -13.20 4.37 10.62
N GLY A 109 -14.24 5.01 11.12
CA GLY A 109 -14.66 6.36 10.72
C GLY A 109 -15.56 7.06 11.73
N VAL A 110 -15.63 8.38 11.62
CA VAL A 110 -16.58 9.23 12.35
C VAL A 110 -17.90 9.23 11.58
N THR A 111 -18.74 8.24 11.89
CA THR A 111 -19.99 7.96 11.15
C THR A 111 -21.28 8.25 11.91
N ASP A 112 -21.18 8.72 13.16
CA ASP A 112 -22.35 9.07 13.96
C ASP A 112 -23.19 10.15 13.24
N PRO A 113 -24.54 10.02 13.15
CA PRO A 113 -25.39 11.02 12.50
C PRO A 113 -25.25 12.45 13.04
N ASP A 114 -24.91 12.61 14.32
CA ASP A 114 -24.76 13.92 14.97
C ASP A 114 -23.34 14.50 14.83
N SER A 115 -22.40 13.76 14.22
CA SER A 115 -21.01 14.21 14.00
C SER A 115 -20.85 15.33 12.97
N GLY A 116 -21.91 15.61 12.20
CA GLY A 116 -21.86 16.53 11.07
C GLY A 116 -21.03 16.02 9.90
N ASN A 117 -20.69 14.72 9.85
CA ASN A 117 -20.11 14.09 8.66
C ASN A 117 -21.11 14.17 7.49
N PRO A 118 -20.82 14.93 6.42
CA PRO A 118 -21.73 15.06 5.29
C PRO A 118 -21.88 13.75 4.49
N ASP A 119 -20.92 12.83 4.59
CA ASP A 119 -20.98 11.56 3.86
C ASP A 119 -22.10 10.63 4.39
N VAL A 120 -22.58 10.86 5.63
CA VAL A 120 -23.75 10.14 6.20
C VAL A 120 -24.99 10.28 5.31
N ALA A 121 -25.14 11.41 4.62
CA ALA A 121 -26.28 11.67 3.75
C ALA A 121 -26.17 10.99 2.37
N LEU A 122 -25.02 10.41 2.02
CA LEU A 122 -24.81 9.76 0.72
C LEU A 122 -25.50 8.38 0.63
N GLY A 123 -25.79 7.75 1.78
CA GLY A 123 -26.25 6.36 1.82
C GLY A 123 -25.10 5.35 1.68
N GLU A 124 -25.39 4.06 1.88
CA GLU A 124 -24.36 2.99 1.92
C GLU A 124 -23.55 2.90 0.62
N ASP A 125 -24.21 3.05 -0.53
CA ASP A 125 -23.58 2.95 -1.86
C ASP A 125 -22.90 4.26 -2.29
N GLY A 126 -23.05 5.33 -1.50
CA GLY A 126 -22.52 6.64 -1.82
C GLY A 126 -20.99 6.70 -1.73
N LYS A 127 -20.31 7.11 -2.81
CA LYS A 127 -18.85 7.29 -2.84
C LYS A 127 -18.41 8.36 -1.84
N VAL A 128 -17.53 8.00 -0.91
CA VAL A 128 -17.01 8.87 0.16
C VAL A 128 -16.28 10.08 -0.42
N GLN A 129 -16.51 11.27 0.17
CA GLN A 129 -15.97 12.53 -0.36
C GLN A 129 -15.18 13.35 0.67
N ASN A 130 -15.24 13.01 1.96
CA ASN A 130 -14.71 13.87 3.02
C ASN A 130 -13.68 13.16 3.91
N THR A 131 -12.41 13.16 3.50
CA THR A 131 -11.30 12.50 4.21
C THR A 131 -11.22 12.81 5.72
N LYS A 132 -11.54 14.05 6.12
CA LYS A 132 -11.37 14.53 7.51
C LYS A 132 -12.13 13.70 8.56
N TYR A 133 -13.23 13.03 8.19
CA TYR A 133 -14.03 12.21 9.10
C TYR A 133 -13.52 10.77 9.24
N TYR A 134 -12.42 10.42 8.58
CA TYR A 134 -11.84 9.08 8.64
C TYR A 134 -10.38 9.19 9.06
N PRO A 135 -10.04 9.66 10.27
CA PRO A 135 -8.71 10.16 10.60
C PRO A 135 -7.62 9.08 10.75
N THR A 136 -7.96 7.80 10.53
CA THR A 136 -7.09 6.64 10.74
C THR A 136 -6.86 5.87 9.46
N TRP A 137 -5.76 5.12 9.43
CA TRP A 137 -5.36 4.28 8.32
C TRP A 137 -5.38 2.80 8.73
N PRO A 138 -6.49 2.07 8.49
CA PRO A 138 -6.56 0.64 8.78
C PRO A 138 -5.69 -0.15 7.79
N GLY A 139 -5.01 -1.17 8.31
CA GLY A 139 -4.16 -2.09 7.57
C GLY A 139 -4.54 -3.54 7.84
N ILE A 140 -4.81 -4.27 6.77
CA ILE A 140 -4.89 -5.73 6.71
C ILE A 140 -3.90 -6.16 5.65
N TRP A 141 -2.78 -6.73 6.07
CA TRP A 141 -1.68 -6.98 5.16
C TRP A 141 -0.83 -8.16 5.61
N MET A 142 0.10 -8.52 4.76
CA MET A 142 0.92 -9.71 4.93
C MET A 142 2.36 -9.42 4.58
N LEU A 143 3.26 -9.98 5.38
CA LEU A 143 4.69 -9.82 5.16
C LEU A 143 5.38 -11.18 5.12
N GLY A 144 6.38 -11.34 4.26
CA GLY A 144 7.21 -12.55 4.21
C GLY A 144 7.89 -12.83 5.56
N ASN A 145 7.81 -14.08 6.02
CA ASN A 145 8.14 -14.49 7.40
C ASN A 145 9.63 -14.33 7.79
N LEU A 146 10.52 -14.07 6.81
CA LEU A 146 11.93 -13.76 7.08
C LEU A 146 12.15 -12.34 7.64
N GLY A 147 11.17 -11.46 7.49
CA GLY A 147 11.10 -10.15 8.13
C GLY A 147 10.00 -10.11 9.19
N ARG A 148 10.12 -9.20 10.15
CA ARG A 148 9.07 -8.90 11.12
C ARG A 148 8.72 -7.41 11.05
N ALA A 149 7.46 -7.10 10.79
CA ALA A 149 6.94 -5.77 10.61
C ALA A 149 7.34 -4.89 11.80
N ILE A 150 7.74 -3.65 11.51
CA ILE A 150 8.22 -2.67 12.48
C ILE A 150 9.43 -3.09 13.34
N PHE A 151 10.13 -4.18 13.01
CA PHE A 151 11.45 -4.54 13.55
C PHE A 151 12.52 -4.33 12.47
N SER A 152 13.02 -3.10 12.34
CA SER A 152 13.90 -2.67 11.23
C SER A 152 15.16 -3.52 11.07
N ALA A 153 15.71 -4.10 12.14
CA ALA A 153 16.86 -5.00 12.04
C ALA A 153 16.58 -6.31 11.27
N SER A 154 15.31 -6.74 11.24
CA SER A 154 14.85 -7.92 10.50
C SER A 154 14.44 -7.59 9.07
N THR A 155 13.87 -6.40 8.83
CA THR A 155 13.39 -5.98 7.50
C THR A 155 14.47 -5.32 6.65
N ASN A 156 15.52 -4.77 7.26
CA ASN A 156 16.60 -4.11 6.53
C ASN A 156 17.27 -5.07 5.54
N ARG A 157 17.26 -4.68 4.25
CA ARG A 157 17.76 -5.46 3.10
C ARG A 157 17.06 -6.82 2.92
N MET A 158 15.86 -6.96 3.47
CA MET A 158 15.00 -8.15 3.36
C MET A 158 13.67 -7.76 2.74
N TRP A 159 13.05 -6.71 3.24
CA TRP A 159 11.84 -6.14 2.68
C TRP A 159 12.18 -5.14 1.55
N PRO A 160 11.40 -5.08 0.46
CA PRO A 160 10.36 -6.03 0.05
C PRO A 160 10.87 -7.00 -1.03
N TYR A 161 12.04 -7.63 -0.86
CA TYR A 161 12.65 -8.39 -1.96
C TYR A 161 11.81 -9.57 -2.44
N SER A 162 11.60 -9.64 -3.76
CA SER A 162 11.05 -10.78 -4.51
C SER A 162 11.98 -11.05 -5.71
N TYR A 163 13.24 -11.37 -5.43
CA TYR A 163 14.31 -11.43 -6.42
C TYR A 163 15.26 -12.60 -6.16
N ASN A 164 15.60 -13.32 -7.23
CA ASN A 164 16.36 -14.58 -7.17
C ASN A 164 17.33 -14.71 -8.36
N GLU A 165 17.92 -13.61 -8.82
CA GLU A 165 18.96 -13.62 -9.87
C GLU A 165 20.30 -13.13 -9.31
N CYS A 166 21.39 -13.61 -9.91
CA CYS A 166 22.74 -13.11 -9.64
C CYS A 166 23.25 -12.36 -10.87
N ASP A 167 22.81 -11.10 -11.02
CA ASP A 167 23.23 -10.21 -12.08
C ASP A 167 23.69 -8.86 -11.49
N ALA A 168 25.01 -8.78 -11.25
CA ALA A 168 25.63 -7.61 -10.63
C ALA A 168 25.68 -6.38 -11.56
N ASP A 169 25.45 -6.55 -12.86
CA ASP A 169 25.39 -5.44 -13.82
C ASP A 169 24.03 -4.73 -13.77
N VAL A 170 22.98 -5.44 -13.36
CA VAL A 170 21.61 -4.90 -13.22
C VAL A 170 21.31 -4.45 -11.79
N PHE A 171 21.77 -5.21 -10.79
CA PHE A 171 21.46 -4.94 -9.38
C PHE A 171 22.62 -5.36 -8.47
N ASP A 172 23.09 -4.45 -7.60
CA ASP A 172 24.15 -4.77 -6.65
C ASP A 172 23.65 -5.81 -5.62
N PRO A 173 24.20 -7.03 -5.63
CA PRO A 173 23.72 -8.11 -4.78
C PRO A 173 23.95 -7.87 -3.29
N SER A 174 24.80 -6.91 -2.90
CA SER A 174 25.05 -6.58 -1.49
C SER A 174 23.88 -5.86 -0.82
N PHE A 175 22.94 -5.34 -1.62
CA PHE A 175 21.73 -4.69 -1.13
C PHE A 175 20.63 -5.69 -0.74
N GLN A 176 20.66 -6.91 -1.25
CA GLN A 176 19.80 -8.00 -0.78
C GLN A 176 20.55 -8.86 0.24
N ARG A 177 20.03 -8.98 1.47
CA ARG A 177 20.72 -9.68 2.56
C ARG A 177 20.90 -11.18 2.31
N ILE A 178 19.93 -11.82 1.65
CA ILE A 178 20.01 -13.20 1.20
C ILE A 178 19.94 -13.16 -0.33
N SER A 179 21.10 -13.10 -0.97
CA SER A 179 21.24 -12.92 -2.42
C SER A 179 21.50 -14.26 -3.13
N ALA A 180 21.01 -14.39 -4.37
CA ALA A 180 21.32 -15.52 -5.23
C ALA A 180 22.82 -15.58 -5.65
N CYS A 181 23.60 -14.52 -5.43
CA CYS A 181 25.05 -14.55 -5.63
C CYS A 181 25.82 -15.22 -4.48
N ASP A 182 25.17 -15.52 -3.35
CA ASP A 182 25.82 -16.15 -2.20
C ASP A 182 25.71 -17.68 -2.26
N SER A 183 26.85 -18.34 -2.46
CA SER A 183 26.95 -19.80 -2.46
C SER A 183 27.01 -20.42 -1.05
N ASN A 184 27.10 -19.60 0.00
CA ASN A 184 27.14 -20.06 1.39
C ASN A 184 26.40 -19.10 2.36
N PRO A 185 25.08 -18.94 2.21
CA PRO A 185 24.28 -18.01 3.04
C PRO A 185 24.17 -18.43 4.51
N GLY A 186 24.49 -19.69 4.84
CA GLY A 186 24.39 -20.23 6.19
C GLY A 186 22.95 -20.48 6.65
N TYR A 187 22.77 -20.77 7.94
CA TYR A 187 21.45 -20.87 8.62
C TYR A 187 20.43 -21.83 7.98
N GLY A 188 20.89 -22.83 7.23
CA GLY A 188 20.02 -23.78 6.52
C GLY A 188 19.36 -23.22 5.25
N LEU A 189 19.78 -22.04 4.79
CA LEU A 189 19.35 -21.46 3.52
C LEU A 189 20.05 -22.16 2.35
N ASN A 190 19.36 -22.23 1.20
CA ASN A 190 19.90 -22.86 0.01
C ASN A 190 21.00 -21.99 -0.63
N PRO A 191 22.13 -22.59 -1.07
CA PRO A 191 23.12 -21.90 -1.89
C PRO A 191 22.50 -21.29 -3.15
N ASN A 192 22.92 -20.07 -3.48
CA ASN A 192 22.52 -19.34 -4.70
C ASN A 192 21.00 -19.16 -4.85
N GLN A 193 20.30 -18.93 -3.74
CA GLN A 193 18.88 -18.62 -3.74
C GLN A 193 18.64 -17.27 -3.05
N GLY A 194 18.22 -16.28 -3.82
CA GLY A 194 17.76 -15.00 -3.34
C GLY A 194 16.43 -15.14 -2.59
N ARG A 195 16.34 -14.52 -1.42
CA ARG A 195 15.16 -14.57 -0.53
C ARG A 195 14.87 -13.18 0.03
N GLY A 196 13.65 -12.98 0.52
CA GLY A 196 13.22 -11.67 1.00
C GLY A 196 12.03 -11.74 1.94
N ALA A 197 11.47 -10.56 2.19
CA ALA A 197 10.23 -10.38 2.93
C ALA A 197 9.30 -9.46 2.12
N PRO A 198 8.73 -9.93 0.99
CA PRO A 198 7.79 -9.14 0.19
C PRO A 198 6.48 -8.94 0.94
N GLU A 199 5.65 -8.02 0.44
CA GLU A 199 4.43 -7.56 1.09
C GLU A 199 3.23 -7.66 0.15
N ILE A 200 2.10 -8.07 0.72
CA ILE A 200 0.78 -8.08 0.06
C ILE A 200 -0.20 -7.38 0.98
N ASP A 201 -0.75 -6.26 0.52
CA ASP A 201 -1.73 -5.48 1.26
C ASP A 201 -3.12 -5.90 0.80
N VAL A 202 -3.87 -6.63 1.63
CA VAL A 202 -5.28 -6.97 1.37
C VAL A 202 -6.12 -5.69 1.33
N LEU A 203 -5.84 -4.82 2.30
CA LEU A 203 -6.40 -3.50 2.44
C LEU A 203 -5.38 -2.64 3.17
N GLU A 204 -4.95 -1.57 2.53
CA GLU A 204 -4.16 -0.53 3.19
C GLU A 204 -4.72 0.84 2.77
N GLY A 205 -5.38 1.53 3.69
CA GLY A 205 -5.97 2.85 3.40
C GLY A 205 -7.30 3.10 4.08
N GLY A 206 -7.68 4.37 4.09
CA GLY A 206 -8.92 4.88 4.65
C GLY A 206 -9.24 6.24 4.04
N GLY A 207 -10.29 6.91 4.50
CA GLY A 207 -10.82 8.10 3.83
C GLY A 207 -11.45 7.77 2.48
N LEU A 208 -10.88 8.33 1.41
CA LEU A 208 -11.49 8.30 0.07
C LEU A 208 -11.20 7.02 -0.73
N ALA A 209 -10.11 6.32 -0.41
CA ALA A 209 -9.64 5.18 -1.19
C ALA A 209 -8.89 4.17 -0.32
N ILE A 210 -8.94 2.90 -0.73
CA ILE A 210 -8.09 1.83 -0.21
C ILE A 210 -7.07 1.46 -1.29
N SER A 211 -5.84 1.20 -0.87
CA SER A 211 -4.82 0.62 -1.73
C SER A 211 -4.85 -0.91 -1.66
N SER A 212 -4.84 -1.53 -2.84
CA SER A 212 -4.55 -2.95 -3.03
C SER A 212 -3.16 -3.05 -3.65
N SER A 213 -2.22 -3.72 -2.97
CA SER A 213 -0.80 -3.45 -3.22
C SER A 213 0.08 -4.69 -3.08
N LEU A 214 1.08 -4.80 -3.97
CA LEU A 214 2.26 -5.66 -3.81
C LEU A 214 3.48 -4.78 -3.67
N GLN A 215 4.24 -4.95 -2.59
CA GLN A 215 5.54 -4.30 -2.49
C GLN A 215 6.64 -5.30 -2.82
N ILE A 216 7.51 -4.88 -3.74
CA ILE A 216 8.51 -5.73 -4.38
C ILE A 216 9.81 -4.97 -4.62
N ALA A 217 10.94 -5.68 -4.56
CA ALA A 217 12.25 -5.15 -4.89
C ALA A 217 13.09 -6.19 -5.64
N PRO A 218 14.05 -5.77 -6.50
CA PRO A 218 14.44 -4.38 -6.78
C PRO A 218 13.45 -3.61 -7.64
N GLY A 219 13.16 -2.36 -7.31
CA GLY A 219 12.26 -1.50 -8.08
C GLY A 219 12.79 -1.16 -9.49
N MET A 220 11.90 -0.76 -10.40
CA MET A 220 12.25 -0.37 -11.76
C MET A 220 13.13 0.91 -11.78
N PRO A 221 14.16 0.98 -12.63
CA PRO A 221 14.89 2.22 -12.89
C PRO A 221 13.99 3.33 -13.49
N ASP A 222 14.43 4.60 -13.41
CA ASP A 222 13.69 5.77 -13.93
C ASP A 222 13.32 5.66 -15.41
N ASP A 223 14.15 4.96 -16.19
CA ASP A 223 13.96 4.70 -17.62
C ASP A 223 12.61 4.02 -17.93
N TYR A 224 11.97 3.40 -16.93
CA TYR A 224 10.70 2.70 -17.06
C TYR A 224 9.56 3.35 -16.25
N ARG A 225 9.72 4.59 -15.78
CA ARG A 225 8.72 5.30 -14.94
C ARG A 225 8.06 6.48 -15.66
N LEU A 226 7.20 7.24 -15.00
CA LEU A 226 6.73 8.52 -15.53
C LEU A 226 7.90 9.45 -15.84
N PHE A 227 7.75 10.33 -16.84
CA PHE A 227 8.71 11.40 -17.04
C PHE A 227 8.66 12.37 -15.86
N PRO A 228 9.82 12.93 -15.43
CA PRO A 228 9.84 13.90 -14.37
C PRO A 228 9.09 15.17 -14.78
N VAL A 229 8.33 15.74 -13.84
CA VAL A 229 7.61 17.01 -14.06
C VAL A 229 8.61 18.12 -14.36
N ASP A 230 8.44 18.80 -15.50
CA ASP A 230 9.22 19.97 -15.87
C ASP A 230 8.55 21.24 -15.35
N THR A 231 9.02 21.72 -14.20
CA THR A 231 8.48 22.95 -13.57
C THR A 231 8.73 24.22 -14.38
N SER A 232 9.62 24.18 -15.38
CA SER A 232 9.83 25.32 -16.29
C SER A 232 8.67 25.55 -17.25
N THR A 233 7.82 24.54 -17.45
CA THR A 233 6.60 24.63 -18.27
C THR A 233 5.43 25.29 -17.55
N GLY A 234 5.61 25.70 -16.29
CA GLY A 234 4.55 26.23 -15.43
C GLY A 234 3.86 25.16 -14.58
N ASP A 235 4.29 23.90 -14.70
CA ASP A 235 3.82 22.82 -13.84
C ASP A 235 4.25 23.02 -12.38
N PHE A 236 3.33 22.72 -11.47
CA PHE A 236 3.63 22.51 -10.06
C PHE A 236 4.00 21.05 -9.84
N SER A 237 5.04 20.76 -9.07
CA SER A 237 5.58 19.39 -8.91
C SER A 237 4.58 18.33 -8.45
N PHE A 238 3.44 18.71 -7.87
CA PHE A 238 2.39 17.78 -7.44
C PHE A 238 1.28 17.56 -8.49
N CYS A 239 1.36 18.16 -9.67
CA CYS A 239 0.37 17.95 -10.75
C CYS A 239 0.22 16.47 -11.13
N LEU A 240 1.26 15.67 -10.95
CA LEU A 240 1.25 14.24 -11.29
C LEU A 240 0.20 13.46 -10.48
N TYR A 241 -0.04 13.86 -9.24
CA TYR A 241 -1.05 13.24 -8.37
C TYR A 241 -2.48 13.66 -8.76
N SER A 242 -2.62 14.76 -9.49
CA SER A 242 -3.89 15.25 -10.03
C SER A 242 -4.07 14.92 -11.51
N TYR A 243 -3.10 14.24 -12.12
CA TYR A 243 -3.08 13.84 -13.53
C TYR A 243 -3.34 15.00 -14.52
N ASN A 244 -2.87 16.20 -14.18
CA ASN A 244 -3.11 17.42 -14.95
C ASN A 244 -1.84 18.22 -15.28
N CYS A 245 -0.68 17.57 -15.23
CA CYS A 245 0.58 18.16 -15.69
C CYS A 245 0.50 18.55 -17.17
N LEU A 246 1.14 19.66 -17.51
CA LEU A 246 1.40 20.09 -18.88
C LEU A 246 2.55 19.31 -19.51
N THR A 247 3.49 18.84 -18.69
CA THR A 247 4.64 18.01 -19.09
C THR A 247 4.14 16.70 -19.74
N PRO A 248 4.49 16.43 -21.02
CA PRO A 248 4.14 15.18 -21.67
C PRO A 248 4.71 13.96 -20.94
N GLY A 249 3.87 12.95 -20.70
CA GLY A 249 4.27 11.71 -20.03
C GLY A 249 4.53 11.80 -18.53
N ALA A 250 4.16 12.91 -17.90
CA ALA A 250 4.17 13.04 -16.44
C ALA A 250 2.85 12.63 -15.77
N ASN A 251 1.75 12.49 -16.55
CA ASN A 251 0.42 12.14 -16.03
C ASN A 251 0.19 10.63 -15.96
N TYR A 252 0.32 9.94 -17.09
CA TYR A 252 0.03 8.51 -17.20
C TYR A 252 1.16 7.81 -17.95
N ILE A 253 1.48 6.59 -17.51
CA ILE A 253 2.51 5.78 -18.15
C ILE A 253 2.13 5.51 -19.60
N ASP A 254 3.10 5.68 -20.51
CA ASP A 254 2.94 5.48 -21.96
C ASP A 254 1.85 6.34 -22.62
N VAL A 255 1.50 7.48 -22.02
CA VAL A 255 0.56 8.49 -22.57
C VAL A 255 1.19 9.89 -22.51
N PRO A 256 1.34 10.61 -23.64
CA PRO A 256 0.98 10.21 -25.00
C PRO A 256 1.87 9.12 -25.56
N ALA A 257 1.29 8.16 -26.27
CA ALA A 257 2.01 6.98 -26.79
C ALA A 257 3.17 7.37 -27.73
N SER A 258 2.94 8.35 -28.62
CA SER A 258 3.97 8.82 -29.55
C SER A 258 5.15 9.50 -28.86
N TYR A 259 4.90 10.17 -27.72
CA TYR A 259 5.96 10.84 -26.96
C TYR A 259 6.87 9.80 -26.29
N TYR A 260 6.29 8.81 -25.62
CA TYR A 260 7.07 7.71 -25.03
C TYR A 260 7.86 6.92 -26.08
N GLU A 261 7.25 6.60 -27.22
CA GLU A 261 7.95 5.92 -28.32
C GLU A 261 9.12 6.75 -28.85
N GLN A 262 8.93 8.06 -29.02
CA GLN A 262 9.98 8.96 -29.50
C GLN A 262 11.14 9.08 -28.49
N GLU A 263 10.84 9.25 -27.21
CA GLU A 263 11.84 9.55 -26.18
C GLU A 263 12.54 8.29 -25.65
N ARG A 264 11.88 7.13 -25.66
CA ARG A 264 12.43 5.86 -25.12
C ARG A 264 12.55 4.72 -26.13
N GLY A 265 11.58 4.59 -27.04
CA GLY A 265 11.53 3.46 -27.99
C GLY A 265 11.29 2.09 -27.34
N HIS A 266 10.79 2.07 -26.10
CA HIS A 266 10.33 0.87 -25.41
C HIS A 266 9.20 1.22 -24.43
N LYS A 267 8.47 0.19 -23.99
CA LYS A 267 7.40 0.29 -23.00
C LYS A 267 7.91 0.62 -21.60
N SER A 268 7.02 1.16 -20.78
CA SER A 268 7.30 1.56 -19.39
C SER A 268 6.33 0.88 -18.43
N TRP A 269 6.72 0.73 -17.15
CA TRP A 269 5.92 0.11 -16.09
C TRP A 269 5.54 -1.37 -16.29
N TYR A 270 4.85 -1.94 -15.30
CA TYR A 270 4.32 -3.31 -15.36
C TYR A 270 3.21 -3.41 -16.41
N GLN A 271 3.16 -4.53 -17.14
CA GLN A 271 2.22 -4.73 -18.26
C GLN A 271 1.15 -5.76 -17.88
N GLY A 272 -0.03 -5.64 -18.48
CA GLY A 272 -1.11 -6.62 -18.32
C GLY A 272 -1.72 -6.66 -16.92
N LEU A 273 -1.61 -5.56 -16.17
CA LEU A 273 -2.33 -5.42 -14.90
C LEU A 273 -3.84 -5.42 -15.18
N ARG A 274 -4.62 -5.96 -14.23
CA ARG A 274 -6.05 -6.21 -14.41
C ARG A 274 -6.83 -5.42 -13.37
N TYR A 275 -7.80 -4.63 -13.81
CA TYR A 275 -8.60 -3.75 -12.95
C TYR A 275 -10.08 -3.97 -13.24
N ALA A 276 -10.93 -4.04 -12.23
CA ALA A 276 -12.37 -4.23 -12.38
C ALA A 276 -13.15 -3.31 -11.43
N ALA A 277 -14.38 -2.98 -11.81
CA ALA A 277 -15.18 -1.99 -11.11
C ALA A 277 -15.51 -2.42 -9.67
N ASN A 278 -15.46 -1.45 -8.74
CA ASN A 278 -16.13 -1.57 -7.46
C ASN A 278 -17.63 -1.30 -7.68
N ASN A 279 -18.42 -2.36 -7.79
CA ASN A 279 -19.86 -2.28 -8.07
C ASN A 279 -20.72 -1.93 -6.84
N TYR A 280 -20.11 -1.72 -5.67
CA TYR A 280 -20.81 -1.29 -4.44
C TYR A 280 -20.96 0.23 -4.33
N CYS A 281 -20.45 0.98 -5.31
CA CYS A 281 -20.75 2.40 -5.42
C CYS A 281 -21.98 2.65 -6.30
N ASP A 282 -22.67 3.74 -6.02
CA ASP A 282 -23.68 4.32 -6.90
C ASP A 282 -23.15 4.48 -8.34
N GLN A 283 -24.05 4.25 -9.30
CA GLN A 283 -23.76 4.41 -10.72
C GLN A 283 -23.72 5.88 -11.13
N ASN A 284 -22.76 6.22 -11.97
CA ASN A 284 -22.60 7.48 -12.66
C ASN A 284 -22.57 7.25 -14.18
N ALA A 285 -23.60 7.73 -14.89
CA ALA A 285 -23.71 7.58 -16.34
C ALA A 285 -22.55 8.25 -17.11
N GLU A 286 -21.89 9.26 -16.52
CA GLU A 286 -20.74 9.94 -17.13
C GLU A 286 -19.46 9.10 -17.09
N GLU A 287 -19.39 8.08 -16.23
CA GLU A 287 -18.24 7.18 -16.08
C GLU A 287 -18.38 5.87 -16.88
N VAL A 288 -19.52 5.66 -17.56
CA VAL A 288 -19.79 4.46 -18.35
C VAL A 288 -18.88 4.41 -19.57
N GLN A 289 -18.20 3.28 -19.76
CA GLN A 289 -17.32 3.02 -20.88
C GLN A 289 -17.85 1.95 -21.83
N ASP A 290 -17.58 2.15 -23.11
CA ASP A 290 -17.76 1.18 -24.18
C ASP A 290 -16.41 0.51 -24.54
N TYR A 291 -16.38 -0.82 -24.57
CA TYR A 291 -15.16 -1.59 -24.82
C TYR A 291 -14.56 -1.28 -26.19
N ASP A 292 -15.38 -1.30 -27.26
CA ASP A 292 -14.88 -1.15 -28.62
C ASP A 292 -14.24 0.22 -28.82
N THR A 293 -14.82 1.26 -28.22
CA THR A 293 -14.30 2.64 -28.20
C THR A 293 -12.94 2.73 -27.53
N VAL A 294 -12.84 2.28 -26.28
CA VAL A 294 -11.59 2.34 -25.49
C VAL A 294 -10.50 1.47 -26.13
N ALA A 295 -10.83 0.24 -26.54
CA ALA A 295 -9.88 -0.67 -27.17
C ALA A 295 -9.36 -0.12 -28.51
N ALA A 296 -10.21 0.52 -29.31
CA ALA A 296 -9.78 1.19 -30.53
C ALA A 296 -8.83 2.37 -30.27
N SER A 297 -9.10 3.17 -29.21
CA SER A 297 -8.24 4.26 -28.79
C SER A 297 -6.86 3.77 -28.35
N VAL A 298 -6.81 2.80 -27.42
CA VAL A 298 -5.56 2.21 -26.92
C VAL A 298 -4.75 1.59 -28.08
N LYS A 299 -5.41 0.86 -28.99
CA LYS A 299 -4.76 0.26 -30.15
C LYS A 299 -4.14 1.30 -31.11
N LYS A 300 -4.80 2.45 -31.26
CA LYS A 300 -4.27 3.57 -32.07
C LYS A 300 -3.09 4.25 -31.38
N GLY A 301 -3.00 4.15 -30.06
CA GLY A 301 -2.09 4.91 -29.20
C GLY A 301 -2.74 6.23 -28.82
N VAL A 302 -2.94 6.44 -27.51
CA VAL A 302 -3.53 7.67 -26.96
C VAL A 302 -2.61 8.85 -27.27
N THR A 303 -3.14 9.90 -27.88
CA THR A 303 -2.37 11.07 -28.34
C THR A 303 -2.48 12.26 -27.39
N GLU A 304 -3.51 12.24 -26.57
CA GLU A 304 -3.82 13.21 -25.53
C GLU A 304 -2.80 13.09 -24.39
N ASN A 305 -2.57 14.19 -23.66
CA ASN A 305 -1.69 14.18 -22.48
C ASN A 305 -2.39 13.70 -21.20
N THR A 306 -3.71 13.51 -21.27
CA THR A 306 -4.57 13.12 -20.15
C THR A 306 -5.58 12.08 -20.63
N CYS A 307 -5.90 11.14 -19.75
CA CYS A 307 -6.94 10.16 -20.01
C CYS A 307 -8.36 10.75 -19.86
N ALA A 308 -9.28 10.23 -20.67
CA ALA A 308 -10.71 10.49 -20.62
C ALA A 308 -11.47 9.15 -20.75
N VAL A 309 -12.77 9.20 -20.48
CA VAL A 309 -13.68 8.03 -20.45
C VAL A 309 -13.69 7.28 -21.78
N ASP A 310 -13.49 7.95 -22.90
CA ASP A 310 -13.48 7.35 -24.24
C ASP A 310 -12.07 7.12 -24.81
N THR A 311 -11.01 7.60 -24.14
CA THR A 311 -9.63 7.50 -24.64
C THR A 311 -8.77 6.46 -23.93
N CYS A 312 -8.98 6.24 -22.63
CA CYS A 312 -8.19 5.30 -21.81
C CYS A 312 -9.09 4.27 -21.10
N PRO A 313 -8.52 3.13 -20.65
CA PRO A 313 -9.17 2.27 -19.67
C PRO A 313 -9.53 3.06 -18.40
N ALA A 314 -10.61 2.68 -17.70
CA ALA A 314 -11.09 3.40 -16.52
C ALA A 314 -10.06 3.52 -15.40
N SER A 315 -9.09 2.60 -15.33
CA SER A 315 -7.97 2.66 -14.39
C SER A 315 -6.90 3.71 -14.73
N GLY A 316 -6.93 4.27 -15.94
CA GLY A 316 -5.88 5.14 -16.48
C GLY A 316 -4.64 4.38 -16.98
N ASP A 317 -4.62 3.04 -16.90
CA ASP A 317 -3.51 2.20 -17.35
C ASP A 317 -3.74 1.71 -18.78
N VAL A 318 -3.09 2.34 -19.76
CA VAL A 318 -3.19 1.95 -21.18
C VAL A 318 -2.48 0.64 -21.51
N ASN A 319 -1.72 0.08 -20.57
CA ASN A 319 -1.05 -1.21 -20.69
C ASN A 319 -1.81 -2.34 -19.94
N ALA A 320 -2.99 -2.03 -19.38
CA ALA A 320 -3.84 -3.01 -18.72
C ALA A 320 -4.36 -4.10 -19.67
N ASP A 321 -4.66 -5.27 -19.11
CA ASP A 321 -5.41 -6.31 -19.81
C ASP A 321 -6.86 -5.83 -20.01
N LEU A 322 -7.40 -6.01 -21.23
CA LEU A 322 -8.78 -5.66 -21.60
C LEU A 322 -9.61 -6.88 -22.02
N SER A 323 -9.14 -8.09 -21.72
CA SER A 323 -9.88 -9.33 -21.99
C SER A 323 -11.09 -9.50 -21.07
N PHE A 324 -11.91 -10.50 -21.35
CA PHE A 324 -13.05 -10.83 -20.51
C PHE A 324 -12.61 -11.30 -19.13
N ILE A 325 -13.28 -10.81 -18.09
CA ILE A 325 -13.13 -11.27 -16.71
C ILE A 325 -13.66 -12.70 -16.63
N ASP A 326 -12.79 -13.66 -16.35
CA ASP A 326 -13.09 -15.09 -16.12
C ASP A 326 -14.02 -15.72 -17.19
N GLY A 327 -13.90 -15.28 -18.45
CA GLY A 327 -14.74 -15.75 -19.56
C GLY A 327 -16.21 -15.29 -19.51
N GLY A 328 -16.51 -14.31 -18.66
CA GLY A 328 -17.81 -13.66 -18.51
C GLY A 328 -18.10 -12.62 -19.60
N LYS A 329 -18.93 -11.63 -19.26
CA LYS A 329 -19.36 -10.55 -20.17
C LYS A 329 -18.66 -9.22 -19.93
N ASN A 330 -18.11 -9.02 -18.74
CA ASN A 330 -17.41 -7.81 -18.37
C ASN A 330 -15.94 -7.91 -18.81
N HIS A 331 -15.35 -6.78 -19.14
CA HIS A 331 -13.94 -6.68 -19.51
C HIS A 331 -13.13 -6.12 -18.35
N TRP A 332 -11.90 -6.59 -18.20
CA TRP A 332 -10.90 -5.87 -17.42
C TRP A 332 -10.68 -4.47 -18.03
N GLY A 333 -10.39 -3.49 -17.17
CA GLY A 333 -10.10 -2.11 -17.55
C GLY A 333 -11.28 -1.27 -18.06
N ILE A 334 -12.49 -1.82 -18.18
CA ILE A 334 -13.67 -1.12 -18.72
C ILE A 334 -14.75 -0.94 -17.65
N ASN A 335 -15.15 0.31 -17.40
CA ASN A 335 -16.25 0.61 -16.48
C ASN A 335 -17.62 0.55 -17.17
N SER A 336 -18.09 -0.65 -17.52
CA SER A 336 -19.37 -0.81 -18.23
C SER A 336 -20.61 -0.41 -17.42
N ASN A 337 -20.50 -0.39 -16.09
CA ASN A 337 -21.60 -0.03 -15.19
C ASN A 337 -21.54 1.43 -14.70
N GLY A 338 -20.44 2.14 -14.94
CA GLY A 338 -20.24 3.51 -14.47
C GLY A 338 -20.17 3.62 -12.94
N THR A 339 -19.71 2.61 -12.20
CA THR A 339 -19.54 2.68 -10.74
C THR A 339 -18.12 3.13 -10.38
N CYS A 340 -17.77 3.18 -9.08
CA CYS A 340 -16.39 3.41 -8.68
C CYS A 340 -15.42 2.44 -9.37
N TYR A 341 -14.28 2.96 -9.81
CA TYR A 341 -13.27 2.16 -10.50
C TYR A 341 -11.89 2.29 -9.84
N PRO A 342 -11.17 1.18 -9.63
CA PRO A 342 -9.77 1.21 -9.18
C PRO A 342 -8.86 1.93 -10.17
N LEU A 343 -8.14 2.94 -9.68
CA LEU A 343 -7.18 3.69 -10.48
C LEU A 343 -5.78 3.12 -10.30
N MET A 344 -5.00 3.12 -11.38
CA MET A 344 -3.58 2.77 -11.30
C MET A 344 -2.84 3.79 -10.43
N ASN A 345 -2.09 3.28 -9.45
CA ASN A 345 -1.14 4.09 -8.71
C ASN A 345 0.26 3.85 -9.30
N SER A 346 0.67 4.70 -10.24
CA SER A 346 2.00 4.65 -10.86
C SER A 346 3.09 5.11 -9.89
N TYR A 347 3.40 4.23 -8.93
CA TYR A 347 4.37 4.51 -7.87
C TYR A 347 5.73 4.88 -8.47
N LEU A 348 6.28 6.03 -8.07
CA LEU A 348 7.59 6.50 -8.55
C LEU A 348 8.77 5.74 -7.93
N GLY A 349 8.48 4.80 -7.03
CA GLY A 349 9.49 4.07 -6.27
C GLY A 349 9.96 4.87 -5.06
N SER A 350 10.49 4.16 -4.07
CA SER A 350 11.23 4.79 -2.96
C SER A 350 12.61 4.17 -2.86
N TYR A 351 13.61 4.98 -2.54
CA TYR A 351 14.94 4.48 -2.19
C TYR A 351 15.05 4.28 -0.69
N LEU A 352 15.31 3.05 -0.29
CA LEU A 352 15.69 2.71 1.07
C LEU A 352 17.20 2.85 1.19
N CYS A 353 17.64 3.69 2.13
CA CYS A 353 19.04 4.07 2.26
C CYS A 353 19.55 3.94 3.69
N ASP A 354 20.85 3.66 3.80
CA ASP A 354 21.56 3.81 5.07
C ASP A 354 21.71 5.29 5.47
N PRO A 355 21.91 5.60 6.77
CA PRO A 355 22.08 6.96 7.28
C PRO A 355 23.21 7.79 6.65
N ASP A 356 24.26 7.15 6.12
CA ASP A 356 25.43 7.84 5.58
C ASP A 356 25.39 8.00 4.06
N ASN A 357 24.31 7.56 3.43
CA ASN A 357 24.17 7.54 1.98
C ASN A 357 24.09 8.95 1.40
N THR A 358 24.80 9.18 0.29
CA THR A 358 24.85 10.47 -0.41
C THR A 358 24.02 10.48 -1.70
N PHE A 359 23.34 9.36 -2.00
CA PHE A 359 22.59 9.23 -3.24
C PHE A 359 21.38 10.16 -3.25
N SER A 360 21.25 10.98 -4.30
CA SER A 360 20.31 12.10 -4.35
C SER A 360 18.83 11.69 -4.25
N LYS A 361 18.49 10.42 -4.50
CA LYS A 361 17.11 9.92 -4.40
C LYS A 361 16.77 9.33 -3.03
N CYS A 362 17.73 9.23 -2.11
CA CYS A 362 17.40 8.94 -0.72
C CYS A 362 16.51 10.07 -0.17
N ALA A 363 15.58 9.76 0.73
CA ALA A 363 14.68 10.77 1.31
C ALA A 363 15.43 11.90 2.05
N SER A 364 16.62 11.61 2.60
CA SER A 364 17.48 12.59 3.28
C SER A 364 18.95 12.25 3.03
N PRO A 365 19.51 12.61 1.87
CA PRO A 365 20.88 12.28 1.52
C PRO A 365 21.86 13.09 2.37
N ARG A 366 22.89 12.43 2.90
CA ARG A 366 23.94 13.08 3.70
C ARG A 366 24.74 14.03 2.81
N ASN A 367 24.93 15.26 3.27
CA ASN A 367 25.86 16.20 2.63
C ASN A 367 27.30 15.86 3.05
N GLU A 368 28.09 15.31 2.13
CA GLU A 368 29.46 14.88 2.41
C GLU A 368 30.45 16.01 2.71
N THR A 369 30.14 17.24 2.30
CA THR A 369 31.02 18.39 2.53
C THR A 369 30.85 18.98 3.93
N SER A 370 29.67 18.81 4.54
CA SER A 370 29.33 19.42 5.84
C SER A 370 29.13 18.38 6.96
N THR A 371 28.81 17.14 6.63
CA THR A 371 28.35 16.13 7.59
C THR A 371 29.22 14.88 7.54
N PRO A 372 30.05 14.59 8.56
CA PRO A 372 30.85 13.37 8.63
C PRO A 372 30.00 12.10 8.65
N LYS A 373 30.58 10.97 8.21
CA LYS A 373 29.93 9.66 8.31
C LYS A 373 29.76 9.24 9.77
N SER A 374 28.58 8.74 10.11
CA SER A 374 28.28 8.14 11.41
C SER A 374 28.87 6.72 11.55
N ASN A 375 28.98 6.00 10.43
CA ASN A 375 29.26 4.57 10.33
C ASN A 375 28.28 3.70 11.15
N ALA A 376 27.04 4.15 11.32
CA ALA A 376 26.03 3.46 12.11
C ALA A 376 25.66 2.07 11.55
N MET A 377 25.78 1.88 10.23
CA MET A 377 25.56 0.59 9.58
C MET A 377 26.33 0.47 8.27
N LYS A 378 26.34 -0.73 7.69
CA LYS A 378 26.94 -0.97 6.37
C LYS A 378 26.17 -0.18 5.30
N PRO A 379 26.87 0.44 4.33
CA PRO A 379 26.21 1.17 3.25
C PRO A 379 25.24 0.31 2.46
N PHE A 380 24.11 0.90 2.08
CA PHE A 380 23.19 0.37 1.08
C PHE A 380 22.30 1.49 0.55
N ASN A 381 21.91 1.37 -0.71
CA ASN A 381 20.72 2.04 -1.22
C ASN A 381 20.06 1.12 -2.23
N TYR A 382 18.74 0.94 -2.18
CA TYR A 382 18.05 0.22 -3.22
C TYR A 382 16.66 0.79 -3.41
N GLN A 383 16.19 0.71 -4.64
CA GLN A 383 14.84 1.10 -4.98
C GLN A 383 13.89 -0.05 -4.68
N MET A 384 12.75 0.27 -4.08
CA MET A 384 11.60 -0.62 -4.00
C MET A 384 10.48 -0.10 -4.89
N ASP A 385 9.55 -0.99 -5.24
CA ASP A 385 8.30 -0.69 -5.92
C ASP A 385 7.09 -1.12 -5.11
N ALA A 386 5.98 -0.46 -5.38
CA ALA A 386 4.65 -0.91 -5.03
C ALA A 386 3.80 -0.99 -6.32
N ILE A 387 3.42 -2.20 -6.72
CA ILE A 387 2.41 -2.39 -7.76
C ILE A 387 1.07 -2.27 -7.05
N SER A 388 0.36 -1.17 -7.27
CA SER A 388 -0.85 -0.89 -6.50
C SER A 388 -1.95 -0.25 -7.33
N SER A 389 -3.18 -0.45 -6.85
CA SER A 389 -4.35 0.24 -7.31
C SER A 389 -5.12 0.84 -6.15
N ASN A 390 -5.46 2.12 -6.27
CA ASN A 390 -6.26 2.83 -5.29
C ASN A 390 -7.71 2.81 -5.77
N TRP A 391 -8.59 2.19 -4.99
CA TRP A 391 -10.00 2.07 -5.34
C TRP A 391 -10.88 2.90 -4.41
N PRO A 392 -11.83 3.70 -4.95
CA PRO A 392 -12.68 4.53 -4.11
C PRO A 392 -13.63 3.71 -3.23
N ILE A 393 -13.87 4.22 -2.03
CA ILE A 393 -14.68 3.58 -1.00
C ILE A 393 -16.10 4.16 -1.02
N HIS A 394 -17.11 3.29 -0.94
CA HIS A 394 -18.50 3.68 -0.66
C HIS A 394 -18.72 3.75 0.86
N PHE A 395 -19.62 4.60 1.33
CA PHE A 395 -19.80 4.91 2.75
C PHE A 395 -20.14 3.69 3.61
N GLY A 396 -20.81 2.69 3.03
CA GLY A 396 -21.15 1.41 3.66
C GLY A 396 -19.96 0.71 4.31
N ALA A 397 -18.75 0.83 3.76
CA ALA A 397 -17.54 0.22 4.34
C ALA A 397 -17.21 0.74 5.76
N TYR A 398 -17.69 1.92 6.13
CA TYR A 398 -17.51 2.51 7.47
C TYR A 398 -18.67 2.25 8.42
N THR A 399 -19.83 1.82 7.91
CA THR A 399 -21.05 1.59 8.69
C THR A 399 -21.47 0.12 8.76
N GLY A 400 -20.84 -0.76 7.97
CA GLY A 400 -21.15 -2.18 7.89
C GLY A 400 -19.93 -3.06 7.60
N PHE A 401 -20.15 -4.37 7.59
CA PHE A 401 -19.12 -5.37 7.35
C PHE A 401 -19.04 -5.79 5.89
N TYR A 402 -17.83 -5.73 5.34
CA TYR A 402 -17.51 -6.15 3.99
C TYR A 402 -16.49 -7.29 3.99
N ASP A 403 -16.57 -8.19 3.01
CA ASP A 403 -15.64 -9.30 2.88
C ASP A 403 -14.48 -8.86 1.97
N TYR A 404 -13.33 -8.56 2.56
CA TYR A 404 -12.09 -8.20 1.87
C TYR A 404 -11.29 -9.46 1.58
N GLN A 405 -10.92 -9.67 0.33
CA GLN A 405 -10.33 -10.93 -0.09
C GLN A 405 -9.08 -10.75 -0.94
N VAL A 406 -8.12 -11.65 -0.74
CA VAL A 406 -7.00 -11.86 -1.65
C VAL A 406 -6.90 -13.33 -2.01
N GLU A 407 -7.04 -13.63 -3.30
CA GLU A 407 -6.62 -14.90 -3.87
C GLU A 407 -5.18 -14.79 -4.36
N TRP A 408 -4.33 -15.71 -3.92
CA TRP A 408 -2.92 -15.74 -4.27
C TRP A 408 -2.53 -17.11 -4.79
N VAL A 409 -2.08 -17.16 -6.03
CA VAL A 409 -1.56 -18.35 -6.71
C VAL A 409 -0.10 -18.12 -7.04
N THR A 410 0.78 -19.05 -6.65
CA THR A 410 2.23 -18.96 -6.88
C THR A 410 2.65 -19.61 -8.21
N GLY A 411 3.91 -19.39 -8.59
CA GLY A 411 4.52 -20.03 -9.77
C GLY A 411 4.25 -19.31 -11.09
N GLU A 412 4.65 -19.96 -12.20
CA GLU A 412 4.73 -19.34 -13.54
C GLU A 412 3.40 -18.81 -14.07
N ASN A 413 2.28 -19.45 -13.71
CA ASN A 413 0.92 -19.04 -14.11
C ASN A 413 0.13 -18.45 -12.91
N GLY A 414 0.85 -17.96 -11.90
CA GLY A 414 0.29 -17.40 -10.69
C GLY A 414 -0.24 -15.97 -10.84
N TYR A 415 -0.87 -15.50 -9.77
CA TYR A 415 -1.38 -14.13 -9.63
C TYR A 415 -1.66 -13.80 -8.16
N VAL A 416 -1.74 -12.50 -7.85
CA VAL A 416 -2.43 -12.00 -6.66
C VAL A 416 -3.64 -11.22 -7.15
N ARG A 417 -4.84 -11.59 -6.69
CA ARG A 417 -6.12 -11.00 -7.07
C ARG A 417 -6.84 -10.52 -5.82
N TRP A 418 -7.25 -9.26 -5.82
CA TRP A 418 -8.07 -8.65 -4.78
C TRP A 418 -9.53 -8.74 -5.18
N LEU A 419 -10.37 -9.10 -4.22
CA LEU A 419 -11.81 -9.17 -4.39
C LEU A 419 -12.50 -8.46 -3.23
N LEU A 420 -13.69 -7.93 -3.51
CA LEU A 420 -14.61 -7.38 -2.52
C LEU A 420 -15.93 -8.14 -2.65
N HIS A 421 -16.28 -8.92 -1.63
CA HIS A 421 -17.43 -9.83 -1.65
C HIS A 421 -17.45 -10.77 -2.88
N GLY A 422 -16.30 -11.33 -3.23
CA GLY A 422 -16.13 -12.25 -4.35
C GLY A 422 -16.05 -11.60 -5.73
N GLU A 423 -16.26 -10.28 -5.83
CA GLU A 423 -16.13 -9.55 -7.09
C GLU A 423 -14.69 -9.03 -7.24
N PRO A 424 -13.99 -9.30 -8.35
CA PRO A 424 -12.61 -8.86 -8.53
C PRO A 424 -12.50 -7.33 -8.61
N LEU A 425 -11.42 -6.79 -8.03
CA LEU A 425 -11.07 -5.37 -8.08
C LEU A 425 -9.76 -5.13 -8.82
N PHE A 426 -8.73 -5.91 -8.49
CA PHE A 426 -7.38 -5.75 -9.02
C PHE A 426 -6.71 -7.11 -9.13
N GLU A 427 -5.83 -7.29 -10.11
CA GLU A 427 -5.01 -8.49 -10.23
C GLU A 427 -3.64 -8.16 -10.83
N VAL A 428 -2.61 -8.72 -10.21
CA VAL A 428 -1.23 -8.73 -10.70
C VAL A 428 -0.84 -10.17 -11.00
N THR A 429 -0.57 -10.46 -12.27
CA THR A 429 -0.15 -11.80 -12.70
C THR A 429 1.35 -11.99 -12.52
N THR A 430 1.80 -13.25 -12.45
CA THR A 430 3.24 -13.57 -12.51
C THR A 430 3.86 -12.96 -13.78
N GLU A 431 3.15 -13.01 -14.91
CA GLU A 431 3.63 -12.46 -16.18
C GLU A 431 4.00 -10.97 -16.06
N SER A 432 3.17 -10.18 -15.38
CA SER A 432 3.39 -8.75 -15.18
C SER A 432 4.73 -8.41 -14.51
N VAL A 433 5.22 -9.28 -13.60
CA VAL A 433 6.45 -9.03 -12.82
C VAL A 433 7.69 -9.74 -13.36
N VAL A 434 7.53 -10.80 -14.15
CA VAL A 434 8.65 -11.52 -14.78
C VAL A 434 8.97 -11.00 -16.19
N ASN A 435 7.95 -10.54 -16.94
CA ASN A 435 8.07 -10.02 -18.31
C ASN A 435 8.05 -8.48 -18.32
N VAL A 436 8.84 -7.87 -17.44
CA VAL A 436 8.97 -6.41 -17.37
C VAL A 436 9.61 -5.84 -18.65
N PRO A 437 9.24 -4.62 -19.09
CA PRO A 437 9.86 -3.97 -20.24
C PRO A 437 11.37 -3.84 -20.10
N GLN A 438 12.08 -3.90 -21.23
CA GLN A 438 13.53 -3.81 -21.29
C GLN A 438 13.95 -2.81 -22.35
N ASN A 439 14.92 -1.96 -22.01
CA ASN A 439 15.69 -1.20 -22.99
C ASN A 439 16.73 -2.12 -23.67
N ALA A 440 17.48 -1.57 -24.63
CA ALA A 440 18.50 -2.32 -25.38
C ALA A 440 19.58 -2.98 -24.49
N ASN A 441 19.85 -2.40 -23.32
CA ASN A 441 20.85 -2.87 -22.36
C ASN A 441 20.27 -3.82 -21.31
N LYS A 442 18.96 -4.09 -21.34
CA LYS A 442 18.25 -4.95 -20.39
C LYS A 442 18.43 -4.56 -18.92
N THR A 443 18.30 -3.27 -18.61
CA THR A 443 18.57 -2.74 -17.27
C THR A 443 17.41 -2.89 -16.28
N ASN A 444 16.25 -3.43 -16.69
CA ASN A 444 15.12 -3.60 -15.78
C ASN A 444 15.23 -4.93 -15.01
N PRO A 445 15.40 -4.92 -13.68
CA PRO A 445 15.52 -6.14 -12.90
C PRO A 445 14.23 -6.98 -12.98
N LYS A 446 14.40 -8.23 -13.40
CA LYS A 446 13.33 -9.22 -13.43
C LYS A 446 13.10 -9.77 -12.03
N LYS A 447 11.86 -9.69 -11.57
CA LYS A 447 11.47 -10.17 -10.25
C LYS A 447 10.92 -11.58 -10.38
N ILE A 448 10.71 -12.22 -9.25
CA ILE A 448 9.85 -13.40 -9.16
C ILE A 448 8.50 -12.99 -8.58
N MET A 449 7.49 -13.81 -8.86
CA MET A 449 6.24 -13.72 -8.13
C MET A 449 6.49 -13.90 -6.64
N ILE A 450 5.64 -13.31 -5.80
CA ILE A 450 5.72 -13.53 -4.36
C ILE A 450 5.46 -15.01 -4.09
N GLU A 451 6.47 -15.66 -3.50
CA GLU A 451 6.45 -17.08 -3.15
C GLU A 451 6.87 -17.32 -1.70
N GLU A 452 7.30 -16.29 -0.97
CA GLU A 452 7.66 -16.41 0.44
C GLU A 452 6.42 -16.74 1.28
N PRO A 453 6.47 -17.63 2.29
CA PRO A 453 5.37 -17.76 3.24
C PRO A 453 5.14 -16.43 3.97
N LEU A 454 3.91 -15.91 3.95
CA LEU A 454 3.55 -14.64 4.59
C LEU A 454 2.70 -14.87 5.84
N TYR A 455 2.92 -14.04 6.85
CA TYR A 455 2.11 -13.99 8.06
C TYR A 455 1.18 -12.76 8.01
N VAL A 456 0.06 -12.82 8.71
CA VAL A 456 -1.00 -11.80 8.67
C VAL A 456 -0.77 -10.74 9.73
N ILE A 457 -1.07 -9.49 9.39
CA ILE A 457 -0.96 -8.32 10.25
C ILE A 457 -2.26 -7.52 10.19
N PHE A 458 -2.74 -7.13 11.37
CA PHE A 458 -3.82 -6.16 11.55
C PHE A 458 -3.29 -4.95 12.32
N ASN A 459 -3.50 -3.75 11.80
CA ASN A 459 -3.20 -2.52 12.53
C ASN A 459 -4.17 -1.39 12.15
N VAL A 460 -4.20 -0.37 13.00
CA VAL A 460 -4.78 0.94 12.68
C VAL A 460 -3.71 1.97 12.98
N ALA A 461 -3.18 2.59 11.93
CA ALA A 461 -2.08 3.53 12.01
C ALA A 461 -2.53 4.97 11.75
N LEU A 462 -1.67 5.95 12.09
CA LEU A 462 -1.89 7.36 11.82
C LEU A 462 -0.59 7.99 11.34
N SER A 463 -0.63 8.75 10.25
CA SER A 463 0.58 9.39 9.72
C SER A 463 0.37 10.87 9.46
N SER A 464 1.47 11.60 9.50
CA SER A 464 1.54 12.98 8.99
C SER A 464 1.68 13.08 7.47
N SER A 465 1.88 11.97 6.77
CA SER A 465 2.30 11.95 5.36
C SER A 465 1.35 11.22 4.40
N TRP A 466 0.29 10.60 4.90
CA TRP A 466 -0.65 9.82 4.09
C TRP A 466 -1.79 10.66 3.51
N GLY A 467 -2.52 10.08 2.54
CA GLY A 467 -3.71 10.72 1.96
C GLY A 467 -4.84 10.92 2.97
N THR A 468 -4.82 10.13 4.05
CA THR A 468 -5.74 10.20 5.17
C THR A 468 -4.94 10.42 6.44
N THR A 469 -5.22 11.52 7.14
CA THR A 469 -4.46 11.96 8.31
C THR A 469 -5.39 12.43 9.43
N PRO A 470 -4.98 12.31 10.69
CA PRO A 470 -5.74 12.90 11.78
C PRO A 470 -5.66 14.44 11.73
N PRO A 471 -6.58 15.15 12.39
CA PRO A 471 -6.49 16.59 12.53
C PRO A 471 -5.16 17.02 13.17
N ASN A 472 -4.63 18.16 12.70
CA ASN A 472 -3.39 18.77 13.19
C ASN A 472 -2.20 17.77 13.27
N PRO A 473 -1.82 17.12 12.16
CA PRO A 473 -0.77 16.10 12.18
C PRO A 473 0.54 16.64 12.75
N GLY A 474 1.14 15.87 13.66
CA GLY A 474 2.33 16.28 14.41
C GLY A 474 2.06 17.14 15.65
N GLN A 475 0.79 17.30 16.03
CA GLN A 475 0.34 17.97 17.26
C GLN A 475 -0.80 17.18 17.91
N GLU A 476 -1.26 17.62 19.09
CA GLU A 476 -2.50 17.11 19.69
C GLU A 476 -3.68 17.28 18.72
N CYS A 477 -4.59 16.30 18.69
CA CYS A 477 -5.72 16.28 17.76
C CYS A 477 -6.46 17.62 17.69
N ARG A 478 -6.77 18.23 18.84
CA ARG A 478 -7.55 19.48 18.92
C ARG A 478 -6.77 20.74 18.52
N GLY A 479 -5.44 20.67 18.41
CA GLY A 479 -4.60 21.84 18.14
C GLY A 479 -4.87 22.97 19.15
N ASP A 480 -5.35 24.13 18.67
CA ASP A 480 -5.71 25.26 19.54
C ASP A 480 -7.15 25.24 20.07
N GLY A 481 -7.93 24.22 19.69
CA GLY A 481 -9.31 23.99 20.14
C GLY A 481 -10.36 24.94 19.53
N LYS A 482 -10.02 25.78 18.55
CA LYS A 482 -10.98 26.75 17.97
C LYS A 482 -11.81 26.21 16.82
N ASP A 483 -11.35 25.18 16.12
CA ASP A 483 -12.08 24.59 15.00
C ASP A 483 -13.12 23.58 15.49
N ASN A 484 -14.40 23.92 15.32
CA ASN A 484 -15.50 23.10 15.82
C ASN A 484 -15.55 21.72 15.14
N THR A 485 -15.20 21.63 13.85
CA THR A 485 -15.22 20.34 13.14
C THR A 485 -14.14 19.41 13.66
N THR A 486 -12.93 19.94 13.85
CA THR A 486 -11.80 19.25 14.46
C THR A 486 -12.16 18.75 15.85
N ASN A 487 -12.76 19.60 16.69
CA ASN A 487 -13.15 19.19 18.03
C ASN A 487 -14.13 18.02 18.00
N ILE A 488 -15.13 18.02 17.11
CA ILE A 488 -16.08 16.90 16.96
C ILE A 488 -15.36 15.60 16.54
N ILE A 489 -14.43 15.70 15.57
CA ILE A 489 -13.64 14.54 15.14
C ILE A 489 -12.78 14.02 16.29
N CYS A 490 -12.13 14.91 17.04
CA CYS A 490 -11.30 14.53 18.19
C CYS A 490 -12.11 13.97 19.37
N ASP A 491 -13.35 14.44 19.56
CA ASP A 491 -14.29 13.92 20.57
C ASP A 491 -14.82 12.52 20.19
N SER A 492 -14.62 12.09 18.95
CA SER A 492 -14.98 10.75 18.47
C SER A 492 -13.92 9.70 18.82
N PHE A 493 -12.74 10.08 19.33
CA PHE A 493 -11.82 9.14 19.95
C PHE A 493 -12.35 8.70 21.33
N PRO A 494 -12.31 7.40 21.71
CA PRO A 494 -11.75 6.28 20.95
C PRO A 494 -12.54 5.89 19.70
N ILE A 495 -11.84 5.72 18.58
CA ILE A 495 -12.43 5.11 17.38
C ILE A 495 -12.18 3.60 17.44
N ARG A 496 -13.26 2.82 17.48
CA ARG A 496 -13.25 1.36 17.71
C ARG A 496 -13.87 0.62 16.53
N GLN A 497 -13.18 0.51 15.41
CA GLN A 497 -13.90 0.11 14.20
C GLN A 497 -13.02 -0.58 13.17
N LEU A 498 -11.94 -1.26 13.54
CA LEU A 498 -11.53 -2.42 12.75
C LEU A 498 -12.17 -3.66 13.39
N HIS A 499 -13.45 -3.90 13.10
CA HIS A 499 -14.11 -5.14 13.52
C HIS A 499 -13.78 -6.20 12.49
N ALA A 500 -13.05 -7.25 12.85
CA ALA A 500 -12.66 -8.27 11.88
C ALA A 500 -13.10 -9.68 12.30
N ARG A 501 -13.49 -10.49 11.30
CA ARG A 501 -13.53 -11.95 11.38
C ARG A 501 -12.63 -12.53 10.29
N TRP A 502 -11.84 -13.52 10.65
CA TRP A 502 -10.95 -14.19 9.71
C TRP A 502 -11.51 -15.57 9.36
N LEU A 503 -11.87 -15.75 8.09
CA LEU A 503 -12.62 -16.92 7.59
C LEU A 503 -11.72 -17.96 6.90
#